data_AF-A0A349BVE5-F1
#
_entry.id   AF-A0A349BVE5-F1
#
_cell.length_a   1.000
_cell.length_b   1.000
_cell.length_c   1.000
_cell.angle_alpha   90.00
_cell.angle_beta   90.00
_cell.angle_gamma   90.00
#
_symmetry.space_group_name_H-M   'P 1'
#
loop_
_entity.id
_entity.type
_entity.pdbx_description
1 polymer ?
#
loop_
_entity_poly.entity_id
_entity_poly.type
_entity_poly.pdbx_seq_one_letter_code
_entity_poly.pdbx_strand_id
1 'polypeptide(L)'
;YLQASWENPKLSDLEAFHVAGYINSFSRPQKQNTDADFPDKKLKPISTPYGPWTDDFSPEQHKYGPFPPIVAFYEKTFKLKKTK
;
A
#
# COMPACT_ATOMS: atom_id res chain seq x y z
N TYR A 1 -19.14 -27.91 -10.45
CA TYR A 1 -19.57 -28.45 -9.15
C TYR A 1 -18.49 -28.47 -8.06
N LEU A 2 -17.25 -28.01 -8.32
CA LEU A 2 -16.14 -28.02 -7.34
C LEU A 2 -15.57 -26.61 -7.01
N GLN A 3 -16.29 -25.55 -7.36
CA GLN A 3 -15.83 -24.18 -7.13
C GLN A 3 -16.36 -23.65 -5.79
N ALA A 4 -15.54 -22.85 -5.10
CA ALA A 4 -15.97 -22.15 -3.89
C ALA A 4 -17.01 -21.07 -4.22
N SER A 5 -17.99 -20.88 -3.33
CA SER A 5 -18.94 -19.75 -3.36
C SER A 5 -18.99 -19.09 -1.99
N TRP A 6 -19.64 -17.92 -1.89
CA TRP A 6 -19.79 -17.22 -0.60
C TRP A 6 -20.66 -18.01 0.40
N GLU A 7 -21.62 -18.80 -0.07
CA GLU A 7 -22.46 -19.70 0.76
C GLU A 7 -21.77 -21.01 1.13
N ASN A 8 -20.70 -21.38 0.41
CA ASN A 8 -19.98 -22.63 0.59
C ASN A 8 -18.46 -22.44 0.42
N PRO A 9 -17.83 -21.70 1.35
CA PRO A 9 -16.38 -21.54 1.36
C PRO A 9 -15.70 -22.89 1.57
N LYS A 10 -14.56 -23.10 0.89
CA LYS A 10 -13.78 -24.35 0.97
C LYS A 10 -12.58 -24.27 1.91
N LEU A 11 -12.24 -23.07 2.34
CA LEU A 11 -11.14 -22.78 3.24
C LEU A 11 -11.69 -22.18 4.52
N SER A 12 -11.05 -22.47 5.64
CA SER A 12 -11.21 -21.66 6.85
C SER A 12 -10.67 -20.24 6.62
N ASP A 13 -11.07 -19.29 7.48
CA ASP A 13 -10.57 -17.92 7.42
C ASP A 13 -9.04 -17.88 7.46
N LEU A 14 -8.42 -18.69 8.32
CA LEU A 14 -6.97 -18.77 8.45
C LEU A 14 -6.29 -19.29 7.17
N GLU A 15 -6.81 -20.38 6.58
CA GLU A 15 -6.28 -20.91 5.32
C GLU A 15 -6.49 -19.93 4.17
N ALA A 16 -7.61 -19.21 4.14
CA ALA A 16 -7.85 -18.15 3.18
C ALA A 16 -6.80 -17.03 3.31
N PHE A 17 -6.45 -16.62 4.54
CA PHE A 17 -5.35 -15.68 4.77
C PHE A 17 -3.99 -16.22 4.32
N HIS A 18 -3.68 -17.49 4.57
CA HIS A 18 -2.44 -18.11 4.10
C HIS A 18 -2.34 -18.12 2.56
N VAL A 19 -3.41 -18.55 1.88
CA VAL A 19 -3.47 -18.57 0.40
C VAL A 19 -3.39 -17.15 -0.16
N ALA A 20 -4.09 -16.19 0.45
CA ALA A 20 -4.01 -14.79 0.04
C ALA A 20 -2.59 -14.23 0.20
N GLY A 21 -1.91 -14.52 1.31
CA GLY A 21 -0.52 -14.13 1.55
C GLY A 21 0.43 -14.70 0.50
N TYR A 22 0.32 -16.00 0.22
CA TYR A 22 1.10 -16.67 -0.83
C TYR A 22 0.88 -16.02 -2.20
N ILE A 23 -0.38 -15.85 -2.62
CA ILE A 23 -0.73 -15.23 -3.91
C ILE A 23 -0.23 -13.77 -3.98
N ASN A 24 -0.29 -13.01 -2.87
CA ASN A 24 0.15 -11.61 -2.82
C ASN A 24 1.67 -11.44 -2.76
N SER A 25 2.44 -12.52 -2.53
CA SER A 25 3.91 -12.48 -2.54
C SER A 25 4.52 -12.46 -3.94
N PHE A 26 3.77 -12.83 -4.97
CA PHE A 26 4.26 -12.84 -6.34
C PHE A 26 4.32 -11.45 -6.97
N SER A 27 5.26 -11.28 -7.90
CA SER A 27 5.34 -10.09 -8.75
C SER A 27 4.08 -9.93 -9.59
N ARG A 28 3.64 -8.68 -9.76
CA ARG A 28 2.44 -8.33 -10.52
C ARG A 28 2.76 -7.20 -11.48
N PRO A 29 2.08 -7.15 -12.65
CA PRO A 29 2.16 -6.00 -13.54
C PRO A 29 1.87 -4.71 -12.78
N GLN A 30 2.73 -3.71 -12.96
CA GLN A 30 2.50 -2.38 -12.41
C GLN A 30 1.56 -1.59 -13.31
N LYS A 31 0.66 -0.82 -12.70
CA LYS A 31 -0.18 0.13 -13.44
C LYS A 31 0.75 1.16 -14.10
N GLN A 32 0.49 1.48 -15.37
CA GLN A 32 1.24 2.53 -16.09
C GLN A 32 0.82 3.93 -15.60
N ASN A 33 1.70 4.91 -15.79
CA ASN A 33 1.47 6.34 -15.51
C ASN A 33 1.08 6.64 -14.04
N THR A 34 1.61 5.87 -13.10
CA THR A 34 1.39 6.07 -11.66
C THR A 34 2.06 7.33 -11.12
N ASP A 35 3.02 7.88 -11.86
CA ASP A 35 3.61 9.19 -11.61
C ASP A 35 2.61 10.34 -11.79
N ALA A 36 1.56 10.15 -12.60
CA ALA A 36 0.47 11.10 -12.75
C ALA A 36 -0.60 10.97 -11.65
N ASP A 37 -0.60 9.87 -10.87
CA ASP A 37 -1.52 9.71 -9.75
C ASP A 37 -1.27 10.83 -8.71
N PHE A 38 -2.34 11.40 -8.17
CA PHE A 38 -2.34 12.55 -7.25
C PHE A 38 -1.73 13.83 -7.87
N PRO A 39 -2.55 14.80 -8.32
CA PRO A 39 -2.04 16.04 -8.89
C PRO A 39 -1.10 16.80 -7.95
N ASP A 40 -1.48 16.90 -6.66
CA ASP A 40 -0.57 17.34 -5.61
C ASP A 40 0.07 16.13 -4.92
N LYS A 41 1.37 15.95 -5.15
CA LYS A 41 2.16 14.85 -4.56
C LYS A 41 2.22 14.95 -3.03
N LYS A 42 2.07 16.14 -2.46
CA LYS A 42 1.99 16.32 -1.01
C LYS A 42 0.74 15.71 -0.42
N LEU A 43 -0.30 15.45 -1.22
CA LEU A 43 -1.54 14.82 -0.78
C LEU A 43 -1.56 13.30 -0.98
N LYS A 44 -0.59 12.75 -1.72
CA LYS A 44 -0.40 11.30 -1.84
C LYS A 44 -0.33 10.64 -0.44
N PRO A 45 -1.05 9.53 -0.20
CA PRO A 45 -0.94 8.79 1.05
C PRO A 45 0.50 8.33 1.32
N ILE A 46 0.93 8.41 2.57
CA ILE A 46 2.28 7.99 2.97
C ILE A 46 2.49 6.47 2.82
N SER A 47 1.41 5.72 2.70
CA SER A 47 1.40 4.27 2.51
C SER A 47 1.43 3.83 1.04
N THR A 48 1.42 4.78 0.09
CA THR A 48 1.51 4.46 -1.34
C THR A 48 2.93 3.96 -1.67
N PRO A 49 3.11 2.70 -2.12
CA PRO A 49 4.43 2.06 -2.25
C PRO A 49 5.15 2.41 -3.56
N TYR A 50 4.73 3.48 -4.25
CA TYR A 50 5.34 3.96 -5.48
C TYR A 50 5.42 5.50 -5.51
N GLY A 51 6.56 5.97 -6.01
CA GLY A 51 6.85 7.37 -6.17
C GLY A 51 6.16 8.01 -7.39
N PRO A 52 6.56 9.23 -7.76
CA PRO A 52 7.40 10.09 -6.94
C PRO A 52 6.66 10.54 -5.69
N TRP A 53 7.40 10.73 -4.60
CA TRP A 53 6.94 11.41 -3.38
C TRP A 53 7.61 12.78 -3.29
N THR A 54 7.19 13.60 -2.32
CA THR A 54 7.85 14.89 -2.03
C THR A 54 8.92 14.79 -0.96
N ASP A 55 9.31 13.56 -0.62
CA ASP A 55 10.25 13.18 0.41
C ASP A 55 11.22 12.13 -0.16
N ASP A 56 12.26 11.82 0.63
CA ASP A 56 13.34 10.91 0.24
C ASP A 56 13.27 9.55 0.96
N PHE A 57 12.11 9.18 1.53
CA PHE A 57 11.95 7.88 2.18
C PHE A 57 11.88 6.74 1.15
N SER A 58 12.30 5.54 1.55
CA SER A 58 12.38 4.43 0.60
C SER A 58 10.99 3.87 0.24
N PRO A 59 10.82 3.31 -0.97
CA PRO A 59 9.60 2.57 -1.33
C PRO A 59 9.23 1.48 -0.33
N GLU A 60 10.22 0.79 0.24
CA GLU A 60 10.01 -0.23 1.26
C GLU A 60 9.41 0.37 2.54
N GLN A 61 9.88 1.54 2.96
CA GLN A 61 9.33 2.24 4.12
C GLN A 61 7.92 2.76 3.84
N HIS A 62 7.64 3.29 2.64
CA HIS A 62 6.28 3.63 2.23
C HIS A 62 5.36 2.41 2.19
N LYS A 63 5.88 1.22 1.87
CA LYS A 63 5.09 -0.01 1.80
C LYS A 63 4.81 -0.61 3.17
N TYR A 64 5.82 -0.69 4.03
CA TYR A 64 5.76 -1.47 5.28
C TYR A 64 5.85 -0.63 6.55
N GLY A 65 6.29 0.63 6.44
CA GLY A 65 6.63 1.48 7.57
C GLY A 65 8.09 1.33 8.01
N PRO A 66 8.49 1.99 9.11
CA PRO A 66 7.66 2.77 10.02
C PRO A 66 7.12 4.06 9.36
N PHE A 67 5.83 4.33 9.55
CA PHE A 67 5.14 5.52 9.04
C PHE A 67 5.33 6.80 9.88
N PRO A 68 5.47 6.75 11.22
CA PRO A 68 5.61 7.98 12.02
C PRO A 68 6.75 8.93 11.58
N PRO A 69 7.94 8.46 11.15
CA PRO A 69 8.97 9.34 10.61
C PRO A 69 8.51 10.13 9.38
N ILE A 70 7.76 9.49 8.49
CA ILE A 70 7.20 10.12 7.29
C ILE A 70 6.17 11.18 7.73
N VAL A 71 5.24 10.83 8.62
CA VAL A 71 4.25 11.78 9.15
C VAL A 71 4.91 13.02 9.74
N ALA A 72 5.93 12.83 10.58
CA ALA A 72 6.67 13.92 11.21
C ALA A 72 7.37 14.83 10.18
N PHE A 73 7.91 14.26 9.10
CA PHE A 73 8.48 15.05 8.00
C PHE A 73 7.43 15.93 7.34
N TYR A 74 6.26 15.40 6.97
CA TYR A 74 5.21 16.20 6.32
C TYR A 74 4.63 17.27 7.24
N GLU A 75 4.49 16.97 8.54
CA GLU A 75 4.05 17.96 9.53
C GLU A 75 5.08 19.08 9.68
N LYS A 76 6.38 18.77 9.76
CA LYS A 76 7.45 19.76 9.89
C LYS A 76 7.63 20.60 8.63
N THR A 77 7.65 19.97 7.45
CA THR A 77 8.00 20.62 6.18
C THR A 77 6.82 21.34 5.55
N PHE A 78 5.62 20.78 5.66
CA PHE A 78 4.43 21.29 4.97
C PHE A 78 3.28 21.67 5.91
N LYS A 79 3.42 21.47 7.23
CA LYS A 79 2.32 21.64 8.21
C LYS A 79 1.11 20.77 7.89
N LEU A 80 1.34 19.63 7.22
CA LEU A 80 0.31 18.67 6.84
C LEU A 80 0.27 17.52 7.84
N LYS A 81 -0.89 17.32 8.48
CA LYS A 81 -1.12 16.13 9.31
C LYS A 81 -1.48 14.95 8.41
N LYS A 82 -0.57 13.99 8.32
CA LYS A 82 -0.73 12.78 7.52
C LYS A 82 -1.16 11.59 8.38
N THR A 83 -1.98 10.73 7.80
CA THR A 83 -2.34 9.42 8.35
C THR A 83 -1.91 8.33 7.38
N LYS A 84 -1.78 7.10 7.89
CA LYS A 84 -1.49 5.91 7.08
C LYS A 84 -2.60 5.64 6.08
#